data_AF-A0A1F6R621-F1
#
_entry.id   AF-A0A1F6R621-F1
#
_cell.length_a   1.000
_cell.length_b   1.000
_cell.length_c   1.000
_cell.angle_alpha   90.00
_cell.angle_beta   90.00
_cell.angle_gamma   90.00
#
_symmetry.space_group_name_H-M   'P 1'
#
loop_
_entity.id
_entity.type
_entity.pdbx_description
1 polymer ?
#
loop_
_entity_poly.entity_id
_entity_poly.type
_entity_poly.pdbx_seq_one_letter_code
_entity_poly.pdbx_strand_id
1 'polypeptide(L)'
;MVFEKRPQSQAVNPEVLRTAQESKGRIRLLEHNVETVRSRVNAVEEKMIEEMGNVKKWLDQLSEDVNQVSKSLKEIHAEILRMNKELEKKARKSEVKELESLLDIYNPIKSHFVTRDEAARLFDDMRKKP
;
A
#
# COMPACT_ATOMS: atom_id res chain seq x y z
N MET A 1 -61.52 84.05 13.31
CA MET A 1 -60.55 83.16 14.01
C MET A 1 -60.54 81.83 13.30
N VAL A 2 -59.37 81.43 12.84
CA VAL A 2 -59.13 80.26 11.97
C VAL A 2 -59.10 79.01 12.86
N PHE A 3 -60.02 78.07 12.64
CA PHE A 3 -59.96 76.77 13.31
C PHE A 3 -58.98 75.87 12.56
N GLU A 4 -57.87 75.56 13.24
CA GLU A 4 -56.87 74.59 12.81
C GLU A 4 -57.52 73.23 12.57
N LYS A 5 -57.50 72.82 11.30
CA LYS A 5 -57.88 71.47 10.87
C LYS A 5 -56.76 70.53 11.34
N ARG A 6 -56.96 69.88 12.49
CA ARG A 6 -56.05 68.82 12.95
C ARG A 6 -55.91 67.78 11.84
N PRO A 7 -54.69 67.35 11.48
CA PRO A 7 -54.53 66.31 10.48
C PRO A 7 -55.19 65.05 11.04
N GLN A 8 -56.21 64.54 10.33
CA GLN A 8 -56.74 63.20 10.56
C GLN A 8 -55.55 62.25 10.57
N SER A 9 -55.19 61.76 11.76
CA SER A 9 -54.21 60.71 11.91
C SER A 9 -54.71 59.54 11.06
N GLN A 10 -54.03 59.24 9.96
CA GLN A 10 -54.29 58.05 9.17
C GLN A 10 -54.23 56.87 10.14
N ALA A 11 -55.39 56.30 10.45
CA ALA A 11 -55.47 55.07 11.20
C ALA A 11 -54.70 54.03 10.38
N VAL A 12 -53.48 53.72 10.81
CA VAL A 12 -52.66 52.69 10.17
C VAL A 12 -53.50 51.43 10.17
N ASN A 13 -53.81 50.92 8.98
CA ASN A 13 -54.71 49.80 8.81
C ASN A 13 -54.18 48.62 9.66
N PRO A 14 -54.98 48.07 10.60
CA PRO A 14 -54.51 47.05 11.54
C PRO A 14 -53.89 45.82 10.86
N GLU A 15 -54.32 45.50 9.64
CA GLU A 15 -53.71 44.43 8.83
C GLU A 15 -52.24 44.71 8.44
N VAL A 16 -51.89 45.98 8.18
CA VAL A 16 -50.49 46.37 7.90
C VAL A 16 -49.63 46.20 9.14
N LEU A 17 -50.17 46.54 10.32
CA LEU A 17 -49.49 46.38 11.59
C LEU A 17 -49.26 44.88 11.92
N ARG A 18 -50.27 44.05 11.67
CA ARG A 18 -50.20 42.59 11.84
C ARG A 18 -49.18 41.96 10.90
N THR A 19 -49.21 42.33 9.62
CA THR A 19 -48.25 41.86 8.60
C THR A 19 -46.82 42.27 8.96
N ALA A 20 -46.63 43.50 9.48
CA ALA A 20 -45.33 43.97 9.93
C ALA A 20 -44.83 43.18 11.16
N GLN A 21 -45.71 42.84 12.11
CA GLN A 21 -45.37 42.01 13.26
C GLN A 21 -45.01 40.58 12.87
N GLU A 22 -45.79 39.96 11.97
CA GLU A 22 -45.50 38.63 11.41
C GLU A 22 -44.16 38.63 10.66
N SER A 23 -43.90 39.66 9.84
CA SER A 23 -42.63 39.83 9.13
C SER A 23 -41.45 39.99 10.10
N LYS A 24 -41.62 40.76 11.19
CA LYS A 24 -40.60 40.89 12.25
C LYS A 24 -40.32 39.55 12.94
N GLY A 25 -41.34 38.70 13.12
CA GLY A 25 -41.17 37.35 13.63
C GLY A 25 -40.37 36.47 12.67
N ARG A 26 -40.69 36.51 11.38
CA ARG A 26 -39.98 35.77 10.33
C ARG A 26 -38.51 36.22 10.20
N ILE A 27 -38.25 37.52 10.27
CA ILE A 27 -36.88 38.07 10.23
C ILE A 27 -36.05 37.53 11.40
N ARG A 28 -36.57 37.56 12.63
CA ARG A 28 -35.87 37.01 13.81
C ARG A 28 -35.57 35.53 13.68
N LEU A 29 -36.50 34.75 13.14
CA LEU A 29 -36.28 33.32 12.89
C LEU A 29 -35.18 33.10 11.84
N LEU A 30 -35.18 33.90 10.77
CA LEU A 30 -34.13 33.84 9.75
C LEU A 30 -32.77 34.23 10.31
N GLU A 31 -32.68 35.28 11.12
CA GLU A 31 -31.44 35.69 11.80
C GLU A 31 -30.88 34.56 12.68
N HIS A 32 -31.75 33.93 13.49
CA HIS A 32 -31.36 32.79 14.31
C HIS A 32 -30.87 31.60 13.46
N ASN A 33 -31.55 31.30 12.36
CA ASN A 33 -31.17 30.22 11.47
C ASN A 33 -29.84 30.50 10.77
N VAL A 34 -29.60 31.76 10.36
CA VAL A 34 -28.33 32.19 9.77
C VAL A 34 -27.19 32.02 10.78
N GLU A 35 -27.39 32.43 12.03
CA GLU A 35 -26.37 32.25 13.08
C GLU A 35 -26.09 30.77 13.36
N THR A 36 -27.12 29.94 13.40
CA THR A 36 -27.00 28.49 13.58
C THR A 36 -26.22 27.85 12.43
N VAL A 37 -26.54 28.21 11.18
CA VAL A 37 -25.83 27.72 10.00
C VAL A 37 -24.38 28.17 10.02
N ARG A 38 -24.11 29.43 10.36
CA ARG A 38 -22.75 29.96 10.48
C ARG A 38 -21.92 29.20 11.51
N SER A 39 -22.48 28.96 12.70
CA SER A 39 -21.82 28.16 13.73
C SER A 39 -21.50 26.73 13.25
N ARG A 40 -22.43 26.10 12.54
CA ARG A 40 -22.22 24.76 11.96
C ARG A 40 -21.15 24.75 10.87
N VAL A 41 -21.12 25.79 10.02
CA VAL A 41 -20.09 25.94 8.98
C VAL A 41 -18.72 26.06 9.63
N ASN A 42 -18.55 26.95 10.61
CA ASN A 42 -17.27 27.11 11.32
C ASN A 42 -16.81 25.78 11.96
N ALA A 43 -17.72 25.03 12.59
CA ALA A 43 -17.39 23.74 13.18
C ALA A 43 -16.98 22.67 12.14
N VAL A 44 -17.57 22.73 10.93
CA VAL A 44 -17.18 21.85 9.82
C VAL A 44 -15.81 22.25 9.26
N GLU A 45 -15.54 23.55 9.12
CA GLU A 45 -14.26 24.07 8.66
C GLU A 45 -13.12 23.69 9.61
N GLU A 46 -13.33 23.84 10.93
CA GLU A 46 -12.35 23.42 11.94
C GLU A 46 -12.05 21.92 11.86
N LYS A 47 -13.09 21.08 11.77
CA LYS A 47 -12.92 19.63 11.57
C LYS A 47 -12.19 19.31 10.27
N MET A 48 -12.49 20.02 9.19
CA MET A 48 -11.83 19.80 7.91
C MET A 48 -10.33 20.14 7.98
N ILE A 49 -9.96 21.20 8.69
CA ILE A 49 -8.56 21.57 8.93
C ILE A 49 -7.86 20.48 9.76
N GLU A 50 -8.50 19.97 10.80
CA GLU A 50 -7.97 18.88 11.63
C GLU A 50 -7.75 17.61 10.81
N GLU A 51 -8.75 17.18 10.04
CA GLU A 51 -8.66 16.00 9.17
C GLU A 51 -7.60 16.15 8.09
N MET A 52 -7.48 17.33 7.45
CA MET A 52 -6.38 17.58 6.51
C MET A 52 -5.01 17.47 7.19
N GLY A 53 -4.89 17.94 8.43
CA GLY A 53 -3.68 17.78 9.24
C GLY A 53 -3.35 16.31 9.52
N ASN A 54 -4.36 15.51 9.86
CA ASN A 54 -4.21 14.08 10.11
C ASN A 54 -3.84 13.30 8.85
N VAL A 55 -4.48 13.60 7.71
CA VAL A 55 -4.17 13.01 6.40
C VAL A 55 -2.72 13.34 6.01
N LYS A 56 -2.27 14.58 6.22
CA LYS A 56 -0.88 14.95 5.93
C LYS A 56 0.11 14.12 6.76
N LYS A 57 -0.11 14.00 8.07
CA LYS A 57 0.73 13.16 8.94
C LYS A 57 0.77 11.70 8.48
N TRP A 58 -0.38 11.17 8.08
CA TRP A 58 -0.47 9.80 7.58
C TRP A 58 0.28 9.61 6.27
N LEU A 59 0.21 10.58 5.35
CA LEU A 59 0.99 10.55 4.10
C LEU A 59 2.50 10.66 4.35
N ASP A 60 2.91 11.50 5.30
CA ASP A 60 4.31 11.63 5.69
C ASP A 60 4.84 10.30 6.26
N GLN A 61 4.08 9.65 7.15
CA GLN A 61 4.42 8.32 7.69
C GLN A 61 4.47 7.25 6.58
N LEU A 62 3.47 7.22 5.70
CA LEU A 62 3.42 6.27 4.60
C LEU A 62 4.64 6.41 3.67
N SER A 63 5.07 7.65 3.42
CA SER A 63 6.28 7.93 2.64
C SER A 63 7.53 7.37 3.32
N GLU A 64 7.64 7.51 4.65
CA GLU A 64 8.74 6.95 5.43
C GLU A 64 8.76 5.41 5.38
N ASP A 65 7.59 4.78 5.58
CA ASP A 65 7.43 3.33 5.53
C ASP A 65 7.81 2.77 4.15
N VAL A 66 7.37 3.40 3.06
CA VAL A 66 7.72 3.00 1.69
C VAL A 66 9.22 3.11 1.46
N ASN A 67 9.86 4.18 1.96
CA ASN A 67 11.30 4.33 1.86
C ASN A 67 12.05 3.25 2.64
N GLN A 68 11.56 2.85 3.81
CA GLN A 68 12.14 1.77 4.59
C GLN A 68 12.01 0.42 3.87
N VAL A 69 10.83 0.09 3.36
CA VAL A 69 10.60 -1.13 2.56
C VAL A 69 11.51 -1.17 1.33
N SER A 70 11.67 -0.03 0.64
CA SER A 70 12.57 0.08 -0.51
C SER A 70 14.03 -0.19 -0.14
N LYS A 71 14.49 0.28 1.03
CA LYS A 71 15.84 -0.03 1.54
C LYS A 71 15.99 -1.53 1.84
N SER A 72 15.07 -2.11 2.59
CA SER A 72 15.11 -3.55 2.90
C SER A 72 15.07 -4.42 1.65
N LEU A 73 14.30 -4.04 0.63
CA LEU A 73 14.26 -4.77 -0.64
C LEU A 73 15.61 -4.72 -1.37
N LYS A 74 16.30 -3.57 -1.35
CA LYS A 74 17.65 -3.44 -1.93
C LYS A 74 18.67 -4.31 -1.20
N GLU A 75 18.57 -4.39 0.14
CA GLU A 75 19.43 -5.26 0.95
C GLU A 75 19.20 -6.74 0.63
N ILE A 76 17.94 -7.17 0.57
CA ILE A 76 17.57 -8.54 0.19
C ILE A 76 18.08 -8.86 -1.23
N HIS A 77 17.92 -7.94 -2.18
CA HIS A 77 18.42 -8.13 -3.54
C HIS A 77 19.95 -8.28 -3.57
N ALA A 78 20.68 -7.47 -2.79
CA ALA A 78 22.13 -7.58 -2.68
C ALA A 78 22.56 -8.93 -2.08
N GLU A 79 21.83 -9.43 -1.09
CA GLU A 79 22.11 -10.73 -0.46
C GLU A 79 21.82 -11.89 -1.42
N ILE A 80 20.72 -11.84 -2.19
CA ILE A 80 20.44 -12.82 -3.25
C ILE A 80 21.56 -12.85 -4.28
N LEU A 81 22.07 -11.69 -4.70
CA LEU A 81 23.21 -11.63 -5.63
C LEU A 81 24.49 -12.24 -5.03
N ARG A 82 24.73 -12.06 -3.73
CA ARG A 82 25.84 -12.72 -3.03
C ARG A 82 25.66 -14.23 -3.00
N MET A 83 24.47 -14.71 -2.62
CA MET A 83 24.14 -16.13 -2.60
C MET A 83 24.32 -16.77 -3.98
N ASN A 84 23.89 -16.11 -5.05
CA ASN A 84 24.08 -16.60 -6.42
C ASN A 84 25.57 -16.72 -6.77
N LYS A 85 26.39 -15.71 -6.45
CA LYS A 85 27.85 -15.79 -6.66
C LYS A 85 28.51 -16.90 -5.85
N GLU A 86 28.03 -17.18 -4.64
CA GLU A 86 28.55 -18.29 -3.85
C GLU A 86 28.11 -19.65 -4.40
N LEU A 87 26.87 -19.75 -4.90
CA LEU A 87 26.37 -20.96 -5.54
C LEU A 87 27.12 -21.28 -6.83
N GLU A 88 27.49 -20.28 -7.63
CA GLU A 88 28.33 -20.46 -8.82
C GLU A 88 29.72 -21.02 -8.50
N LYS A 89 30.28 -20.71 -7.32
CA LYS A 89 31.58 -21.22 -6.89
C LYS A 89 31.53 -22.65 -6.33
N LYS A 90 30.33 -23.17 -6.04
CA LYS A 90 30.18 -24.53 -5.51
C LYS A 90 30.10 -25.51 -6.67
N ALA A 91 30.82 -26.63 -6.54
CA ALA A 91 30.77 -27.71 -7.52
C ALA A 91 29.33 -28.25 -7.64
N ARG A 92 28.90 -28.48 -8.88
CA ARG A 92 27.59 -29.07 -9.15
C ARG A 92 27.59 -30.52 -8.67
N LYS A 93 26.43 -31.00 -8.22
CA LYS A 93 26.27 -32.39 -7.77
C LYS A 93 26.66 -33.42 -8.85
N SER A 94 26.50 -33.07 -10.13
CA SER A 94 26.96 -33.87 -11.26
C SER A 94 28.48 -33.95 -11.35
N GLU A 95 29.18 -32.82 -11.19
CA GLU A 95 30.65 -32.75 -11.21
C GLU A 95 31.25 -33.55 -10.04
N VAL A 96 30.62 -33.50 -8.87
CA VAL A 96 31.03 -34.30 -7.70
C VAL A 96 30.82 -35.80 -7.97
N LYS A 97 29.71 -36.20 -8.59
CA LYS A 97 29.45 -37.60 -8.97
C LYS A 97 30.40 -38.13 -10.04
N GLU A 98 30.78 -37.28 -11.00
CA GLU A 98 31.78 -37.63 -12.01
C GLU A 98 33.15 -37.83 -11.37
N LEU A 99 33.54 -36.94 -10.45
CA LEU A 99 34.76 -37.11 -9.65
C LEU A 99 34.72 -38.38 -8.80
N GLU A 100 33.59 -38.71 -8.17
CA GLU A 100 33.42 -39.98 -7.44
C GLU A 100 33.56 -41.19 -8.38
N SER A 101 32.95 -41.14 -9.57
CA SER A 101 33.04 -42.22 -10.56
C SER A 101 34.46 -42.41 -11.09
N LEU A 102 35.17 -41.31 -11.36
CA LEU A 102 36.58 -41.34 -11.75
C LEU A 102 37.46 -41.87 -10.62
N LEU A 103 37.20 -41.48 -9.38
CA LEU A 103 37.91 -41.99 -8.20
C LEU A 103 37.68 -43.49 -8.02
N ASP A 104 36.46 -43.98 -8.21
CA ASP A 104 36.15 -45.41 -8.13
C ASP A 104 36.86 -46.22 -9.23
N ILE A 105 37.00 -45.68 -10.46
CA ILE A 105 37.78 -46.30 -11.53
C ILE A 105 39.28 -46.32 -11.20
N TYR A 106 39.79 -45.25 -10.60
CA TYR A 106 41.22 -45.09 -10.32
C TYR A 106 41.66 -45.77 -9.01
N ASN A 107 40.71 -46.08 -8.11
CA ASN A 107 41.00 -46.74 -6.84
C ASN A 107 41.37 -48.22 -7.09
N PRO A 108 42.64 -48.62 -6.89
CA PRO A 108 43.09 -49.98 -7.17
C PRO A 108 42.45 -51.06 -6.29
N ILE A 109 41.73 -50.68 -5.23
CA ILE A 109 41.02 -51.60 -4.32
C ILE A 109 39.64 -52.00 -4.89
N LYS A 110 38.99 -51.11 -5.64
CA LYS A 110 37.68 -51.37 -6.29
C LYS A 110 37.78 -51.57 -7.80
N SER A 111 38.86 -51.12 -8.41
CA SER A 111 39.07 -51.23 -9.85
C SER A 111 39.39 -52.67 -10.23
N HIS A 112 38.43 -53.33 -10.85
CA HIS A 112 38.63 -54.64 -11.47
C HIS A 112 39.29 -54.42 -12.84
N PHE A 113 40.62 -54.29 -12.84
CA PHE A 113 41.39 -54.27 -14.07
C PHE A 113 41.37 -55.67 -14.69
N VAL A 114 40.61 -55.84 -15.75
CA VAL A 114 40.60 -57.06 -16.57
C VAL A 114 41.67 -56.98 -17.66
N THR A 115 42.35 -58.09 -17.89
CA THR A 115 43.30 -58.23 -18.99
C THR A 115 42.59 -58.34 -20.34
N ARG A 116 43.29 -58.06 -21.45
CA ARG A 116 42.71 -58.12 -22.80
C ARG A 116 42.02 -59.45 -23.10
N ASP A 117 42.59 -60.54 -22.62
CA ASP A 117 42.04 -61.89 -22.82
C ASP A 117 40.78 -62.15 -21.98
N GLU A 118 40.68 -61.59 -20.78
CA GLU A 118 39.49 -61.67 -19.93
C GLU A 118 38.34 -60.83 -20.50
N ALA A 119 38.64 -59.65 -21.03
CA ALA A 119 37.66 -58.80 -21.71
C ALA A 119 37.08 -59.51 -22.96
N ALA A 120 37.91 -60.16 -23.76
CA ALA A 120 37.47 -60.91 -24.94
C ALA A 120 36.50 -62.05 -24.59
N ARG A 121 36.76 -62.78 -23.50
CA ARG A 121 35.87 -63.85 -23.01
C ARG A 121 34.52 -63.31 -22.54
N LEU A 122 34.51 -62.19 -21.81
CA LEU A 122 33.27 -61.53 -21.37
C LEU A 122 32.39 -61.08 -22.54
N PHE A 123 32.98 -60.55 -23.61
CA PHE A 123 32.24 -60.15 -24.82
C PHE A 123 31.63 -61.35 -25.55
N ASP A 124 32.36 -62.46 -25.66
CA ASP A 124 31.85 -63.69 -26.28
C ASP A 124 30.70 -64.32 -25.47
N ASP A 125 30.77 -64.26 -24.13
CA ASP A 125 29.70 -64.74 -23.26
C ASP A 125 28.45 -63.85 -23.31
N MET A 126 28.60 -62.52 -23.43
CA MET A 126 27.47 -61.61 -23.62
C MET A 126 26.80 -61.77 -24.98
N ARG A 127 27.56 -62.15 -26.02
CA ARG A 127 27.02 -62.40 -27.36
C ARG A 127 26.27 -63.73 -27.49
N LYS A 128 26.42 -64.63 -26.50
CA LYS A 128 25.81 -65.96 -26.46
C LYS A 128 24.59 -66.06 -25.55
N LYS A 129 24.24 -65.03 -24.78
CA LYS A 129 22.93 -64.98 -24.09
C LYS A 129 21.87 -64.37 -25.02
N PRO A 130 20.68 -65.02 -25.16
CA PRO A 130 19.57 -64.51 -25.97
C PRO A 130 18.96 -63.23 -25.37
#